data_AF-G5JP81-F1
#
_entry.id   AF-G5JP81-F1
#
_cell.length_a   1.000
_cell.length_b   1.000
_cell.length_c   1.000
_cell.angle_alpha   90.00
_cell.angle_beta   90.00
_cell.angle_gamma   90.00
#
_symmetry.space_group_name_H-M   'P 1'
#
loop_
_entity.id
_entity.type
_entity.pdbx_description
1 polymer ?
#
loop_
_entity_poly.entity_id
_entity_poly.type
_entity_poly.pdbx_seq_one_letter_code
_entity_poly.pdbx_strand_id
1 'polypeptide(L)'
;MLFLKSHHAAFVLVYLICFLLDPFRFLSVAGDIHQLLNFTLYILVAIFGIWLFQDDLKDSYSKFKQHIWRSLGILLLSTILVFVGQILATLLMGILYQVFELAKEKGINQASVEQLLQGRRLIVLAVFSIALTGPLVEELVFRKSLIDMGKKHLRLFIILQALLFAGIHMHALQVSEFISVIPQLITAFTFGVIYAKSKQILYPIIVHILFNTLAIIFLLI
;
A
#
# COMPACT_ATOMS: atom_id res chain seq x y z
N MET A 1 -6.33 24.34 -12.37
CA MET A 1 -5.19 23.65 -11.70
C MET A 1 -5.35 23.56 -10.17
N LEU A 2 -5.98 24.52 -9.49
CA LEU A 2 -6.28 24.46 -8.04
C LEU A 2 -7.27 23.34 -7.66
N PHE A 3 -8.33 23.15 -8.44
CA PHE A 3 -9.36 22.11 -8.21
C PHE A 3 -8.85 20.66 -8.35
N LEU A 4 -7.78 20.45 -9.13
CA LEU A 4 -7.13 19.14 -9.25
C LEU A 4 -6.32 18.79 -8.00
N LYS A 5 -5.78 19.78 -7.28
CA LYS A 5 -5.01 19.51 -6.06
C LYS A 5 -5.90 19.31 -4.82
N SER A 6 -7.09 19.92 -4.81
CA SER A 6 -7.97 19.90 -3.64
C SER A 6 -8.54 18.51 -3.35
N HIS A 7 -8.94 17.74 -4.36
CA HIS A 7 -9.50 16.41 -4.13
C HIS A 7 -8.43 15.35 -3.83
N HIS A 8 -7.22 15.46 -4.38
CA HIS A 8 -6.08 14.61 -3.99
C HIS A 8 -5.76 14.79 -2.49
N ALA A 9 -5.68 16.04 -2.03
CA ALA A 9 -5.43 16.34 -0.61
C ALA A 9 -6.58 15.84 0.28
N ALA A 10 -7.83 16.03 -0.14
CA ALA A 10 -9.00 15.54 0.60
C ALA A 10 -9.00 14.01 0.70
N PHE A 11 -8.67 13.28 -0.37
CA PHE A 11 -8.61 11.82 -0.34
C PHE A 11 -7.50 11.30 0.57
N VAL A 12 -6.32 11.92 0.54
CA VAL A 12 -5.23 11.62 1.49
C VAL A 12 -5.71 11.87 2.92
N LEU A 13 -6.39 12.99 3.19
CA LEU A 13 -6.89 13.30 4.52
C LEU A 13 -7.93 12.28 5.00
N VAL A 14 -8.88 11.90 4.14
CA VAL A 14 -9.87 10.84 4.44
C VAL A 14 -9.15 9.54 4.80
N TYR A 15 -8.16 9.14 3.99
CA TYR A 15 -7.37 7.94 4.28
C TYR A 15 -6.65 8.04 5.62
N LEU A 16 -5.97 9.15 5.92
CA LEU A 16 -5.27 9.32 7.19
C LEU A 16 -6.23 9.31 8.39
N ILE A 17 -7.41 9.92 8.26
CA ILE A 17 -8.45 9.87 9.29
C ILE A 17 -8.94 8.44 9.50
N CYS A 18 -9.30 7.73 8.44
CA CYS A 18 -9.84 6.37 8.55
C CYS A 18 -8.77 5.38 9.05
N PHE A 19 -7.54 5.49 8.57
CA PHE A 19 -6.48 4.51 8.83
C PHE A 19 -5.71 4.80 10.14
N LEU A 20 -5.33 6.05 10.40
CA LEU A 20 -4.54 6.39 11.60
C LEU A 20 -5.39 6.63 12.83
N LEU A 21 -6.57 7.23 12.68
CA LEU A 21 -7.40 7.56 13.84
C LEU A 21 -8.31 6.41 14.26
N ASP A 22 -8.66 5.49 13.35
CA ASP A 22 -9.60 4.39 13.59
C ASP A 22 -10.85 4.90 14.36
N PRO A 23 -11.80 5.55 13.67
CA PRO A 23 -12.88 6.29 14.31
C PRO A 23 -13.73 5.42 15.27
N PHE A 24 -13.80 4.11 15.02
CA PHE A 24 -14.56 3.17 15.85
C PHE A 24 -13.91 2.91 17.22
N ARG A 25 -12.59 3.15 17.35
CA ARG A 25 -11.89 3.09 18.64
C ARG A 25 -12.44 4.11 19.64
N PHE A 26 -12.80 5.31 19.18
CA PHE A 26 -13.39 6.36 20.02
C PHE A 26 -14.83 6.06 20.46
N LEU A 27 -15.50 5.15 19.75
CA LEU A 27 -16.85 4.68 20.08
C LEU A 27 -16.84 3.44 21.00
N SER A 28 -15.66 3.03 21.48
CA SER A 28 -15.48 1.84 22.32
C SER A 28 -16.02 0.54 21.71
N VAL A 29 -16.12 0.48 20.37
CA VAL A 29 -16.46 -0.76 19.67
C VAL A 29 -15.24 -1.68 19.70
N ALA A 30 -15.44 -2.97 20.00
CA ALA A 30 -14.36 -3.94 20.12
C ALA A 30 -14.68 -5.27 19.42
N GLY A 31 -13.66 -6.11 19.28
CA GLY A 31 -13.77 -7.48 18.75
C GLY A 31 -14.21 -7.52 17.28
N ASP A 32 -14.99 -8.55 16.93
CA ASP A 32 -15.41 -8.80 15.55
C ASP A 32 -16.24 -7.64 14.95
N ILE A 33 -17.01 -6.93 15.77
CA ILE A 33 -17.81 -5.78 15.32
C ILE A 33 -16.90 -4.63 14.88
N HIS A 34 -15.84 -4.35 15.65
CA HIS A 34 -14.85 -3.32 15.31
C HIS A 34 -14.12 -3.65 14.00
N GLN A 35 -13.74 -4.91 13.82
CA GLN A 35 -13.11 -5.37 12.57
C GLN A 35 -14.06 -5.26 11.37
N LEU A 36 -15.32 -5.67 11.52
CA LEU A 36 -16.33 -5.59 10.47
C LEU A 36 -16.57 -4.13 10.02
N LEU A 37 -16.67 -3.21 10.98
CA LEU A 37 -16.82 -1.78 10.70
C LEU A 37 -15.60 -1.21 9.98
N ASN A 38 -14.38 -1.60 10.40
CA ASN A 38 -13.16 -1.19 9.72
C ASN A 38 -13.07 -1.72 8.28
N PHE A 39 -13.39 -2.99 8.03
CA PHE A 39 -13.44 -3.53 6.66
C PHE A 39 -14.48 -2.80 5.82
N THR A 40 -15.66 -2.54 6.37
CA THR A 40 -16.73 -1.82 5.68
C THR A 40 -16.31 -0.39 5.33
N LEU A 41 -15.72 0.33 6.29
CA LEU A 41 -15.18 1.67 6.07
C LEU A 41 -14.13 1.66 4.96
N TYR A 42 -13.23 0.68 4.97
CA TYR A 42 -12.18 0.59 3.96
C TYR A 42 -12.72 0.30 2.56
N ILE A 43 -13.76 -0.54 2.44
CA ILE A 43 -14.49 -0.77 1.19
C ILE A 43 -15.15 0.53 0.70
N LEU A 44 -15.76 1.30 1.60
CA LEU A 44 -16.36 2.59 1.25
C LEU A 44 -15.31 3.60 0.76
N VAL A 45 -14.13 3.66 1.40
CA VAL A 45 -13.00 4.47 0.95
C VAL A 45 -12.51 4.02 -0.42
N ALA A 46 -12.46 2.71 -0.68
CA ALA A 46 -12.10 2.17 -2.00
C ALA A 46 -13.11 2.57 -3.07
N ILE A 47 -14.41 2.44 -2.80
CA ILE A 47 -15.48 2.86 -3.73
C ILE A 47 -15.39 4.37 -3.99
N PHE A 48 -15.20 5.17 -2.94
CA PHE A 48 -15.04 6.62 -3.06
C PHE A 48 -13.79 6.97 -3.89
N GLY A 49 -12.66 6.28 -3.67
CA GLY A 49 -11.44 6.45 -4.45
C GLY A 49 -11.63 6.08 -5.92
N ILE A 50 -12.30 4.96 -6.22
CA ILE A 50 -12.62 4.57 -7.61
C ILE A 50 -13.45 5.65 -8.29
N TRP A 51 -14.51 6.12 -7.62
CA TRP A 51 -15.37 7.18 -8.16
C TRP A 51 -14.58 8.48 -8.40
N LEU A 52 -13.72 8.86 -7.45
CA LEU A 52 -12.96 10.09 -7.49
C LEU A 52 -11.89 10.09 -8.59
N PHE A 53 -11.21 8.95 -8.79
CA PHE A 53 -10.13 8.79 -9.78
C PHE A 53 -10.56 7.96 -11.00
N GLN A 54 -11.86 7.90 -11.29
CA GLN A 54 -12.41 7.04 -12.34
C GLN A 54 -11.82 7.33 -13.72
N ASP A 55 -11.55 8.59 -14.04
CA ASP A 55 -11.04 8.99 -15.34
C ASP A 55 -9.58 8.55 -15.51
N ASP A 56 -8.75 8.68 -14.47
CA ASP A 56 -7.37 8.19 -14.46
C ASP A 56 -7.28 6.66 -14.53
N LEU A 57 -8.22 5.97 -13.86
CA LEU A 57 -8.35 4.51 -13.91
C LEU A 57 -8.77 4.04 -15.30
N LYS A 58 -9.79 4.68 -15.90
CA LYS A 58 -10.26 4.40 -17.27
C LYS A 58 -9.17 4.68 -18.30
N ASP A 59 -8.45 5.80 -18.18
CA ASP A 59 -7.32 6.14 -19.06
C ASP A 59 -6.19 5.12 -18.96
N SER A 60 -5.78 4.76 -17.72
CA SER A 60 -4.75 3.74 -17.50
C SER A 60 -5.17 2.38 -18.07
N TYR A 61 -6.43 1.98 -17.90
CA TYR A 61 -6.97 0.75 -18.46
C TYR A 61 -7.02 0.76 -20.00
N SER A 62 -7.45 1.87 -20.58
CA SER A 62 -7.50 2.05 -22.04
C SER A 62 -6.11 1.90 -22.66
N LYS A 63 -5.11 2.61 -22.11
CA LYS A 63 -3.70 2.52 -22.54
C LYS A 63 -3.13 1.12 -22.35
N PHE A 64 -3.47 0.46 -21.24
CA PHE A 64 -3.04 -0.91 -20.99
C PHE A 64 -3.49 -1.84 -22.11
N LYS A 65 -4.77 -1.78 -22.49
CA LYS A 65 -5.37 -2.58 -23.55
C LYS A 65 -4.84 -2.25 -24.94
N GLN A 66 -4.73 -0.96 -25.25
CA GLN A 66 -4.26 -0.50 -26.57
C GLN A 66 -2.86 -1.02 -26.90
N HIS A 67 -2.02 -1.22 -25.88
CA HIS A 67 -0.64 -1.68 -26.04
C HIS A 67 -0.36 -2.93 -25.20
N ILE A 68 -1.23 -3.95 -25.28
CA ILE A 68 -1.21 -5.11 -24.38
C ILE A 68 0.17 -5.77 -24.20
N TRP A 69 0.92 -6.03 -25.28
CA TRP A 69 2.23 -6.68 -25.19
C TRP A 69 3.28 -5.82 -24.48
N ARG A 70 3.29 -4.52 -24.77
CA ARG A 70 4.16 -3.56 -24.08
C ARG A 70 3.76 -3.44 -22.62
N SER A 71 2.46 -3.38 -22.35
CA SER A 71 1.91 -3.29 -21.00
C SER A 71 2.24 -4.52 -20.16
N LEU A 72 2.14 -5.73 -20.73
CA LEU A 72 2.56 -6.98 -20.10
C LEU A 72 4.08 -6.99 -19.84
N GLY A 73 4.88 -6.49 -20.77
CA GLY A 73 6.33 -6.34 -20.55
C GLY A 73 6.67 -5.38 -19.40
N ILE A 74 5.98 -4.23 -19.31
CA ILE A 74 6.12 -3.29 -18.20
C ILE A 74 5.67 -3.92 -16.88
N LEU A 75 4.55 -4.66 -16.91
CA LEU A 75 4.03 -5.34 -15.73
C LEU A 75 5.01 -6.41 -15.23
N LEU A 76 5.54 -7.25 -16.13
CA LEU A 76 6.54 -8.27 -15.79
C LEU A 76 7.80 -7.64 -15.21
N LEU A 77 8.33 -6.59 -15.86
CA LEU A 77 9.51 -5.88 -15.35
C LEU A 77 9.23 -5.27 -13.96
N SER A 78 8.04 -4.69 -13.77
CA SER A 78 7.63 -4.12 -12.48
C SER A 78 7.58 -5.19 -11.39
N THR A 79 7.00 -6.36 -11.68
CA THR A 79 6.98 -7.51 -10.78
C THR A 79 8.39 -7.98 -10.42
N ILE A 80 9.29 -8.11 -11.40
CA ILE A 80 10.69 -8.50 -11.16
C ILE A 80 11.40 -7.47 -10.29
N LEU A 81 11.23 -6.17 -10.56
CA LEU A 81 11.86 -5.11 -9.77
C LEU A 81 11.40 -5.13 -8.31
N VAL A 82 10.10 -5.32 -8.07
CA VAL A 82 9.56 -5.43 -6.71
C VAL A 82 10.05 -6.70 -6.03
N PHE A 83 10.08 -7.83 -6.74
CA PHE A 83 10.56 -9.10 -6.20
C PHE A 83 12.02 -9.02 -5.77
N VAL A 84 12.89 -8.53 -6.65
CA VAL A 84 14.32 -8.33 -6.35
C VAL A 84 14.49 -7.30 -5.24
N GLY A 85 13.73 -6.21 -5.27
CA GLY A 85 13.73 -5.19 -4.22
C GLY A 85 13.38 -5.78 -2.84
N GLN A 86 12.38 -6.65 -2.77
CA GLN A 86 11.98 -7.34 -1.53
C GLN A 86 13.08 -8.27 -1.00
N ILE A 87 13.75 -9.03 -1.88
CA ILE A 87 14.88 -9.88 -1.49
C ILE A 87 16.00 -9.01 -0.90
N LEU A 88 16.41 -7.97 -1.62
CA LEU A 88 17.49 -7.07 -1.16
C LEU A 88 17.12 -6.35 0.13
N ALA A 89 15.86 -5.92 0.27
CA ALA A 89 15.37 -5.27 1.47
C ALA A 89 15.36 -6.21 2.68
N THR A 90 14.97 -7.47 2.48
CA THR A 90 14.97 -8.50 3.54
C THR A 90 16.39 -8.84 3.98
N LEU A 91 17.34 -8.93 3.05
CA LEU A 91 18.77 -9.12 3.36
C LEU A 91 19.31 -7.93 4.15
N LEU A 92 19.05 -6.70 3.68
CA LEU A 92 19.46 -5.47 4.36
C LEU A 92 18.88 -5.38 5.77
N MET A 93 17.59 -5.66 5.94
CA MET A 93 16.93 -5.72 7.24
C MET A 93 17.64 -6.70 8.18
N GLY A 94 17.98 -7.90 7.71
CA GLY A 94 18.72 -8.90 8.50
C GLY A 94 20.10 -8.43 8.94
N ILE A 95 20.85 -7.79 8.02
CA ILE A 95 22.16 -7.19 8.34
C ILE A 95 22.02 -6.09 9.39
N LEU A 96 21.02 -5.22 9.27
CA LEU A 96 20.83 -4.10 10.20
C LEU A 96 20.45 -4.58 11.60
N TYR A 97 19.60 -5.60 11.72
CA TYR A 97 19.32 -6.21 13.03
C TYR A 97 20.60 -6.75 13.70
N GLN A 98 21.50 -7.37 12.94
CA GLN A 98 22.78 -7.84 13.47
C GLN A 98 23.71 -6.68 13.86
N VAL A 99 23.85 -5.67 13.01
CA VAL A 99 24.74 -4.51 13.23
C VAL A 99 24.31 -3.69 14.45
N PHE A 100 23.01 -3.52 14.66
CA PHE A 100 22.48 -2.77 15.79
C PHE A 100 22.24 -3.62 17.04
N GLU A 101 22.60 -4.91 17.02
CA GLU A 101 22.38 -5.86 18.12
C GLU A 101 20.92 -5.90 18.61
N LEU A 102 19.99 -5.71 17.67
CA LEU A 102 18.57 -5.68 17.95
C LEU A 102 17.96 -7.08 17.80
N ALA A 103 17.04 -7.42 18.69
CA ALA A 103 16.24 -8.63 18.52
C ALA A 103 15.43 -8.51 17.23
N LYS A 104 15.42 -9.57 16.42
CA LYS A 104 14.62 -9.60 15.20
C LYS A 104 13.14 -9.60 15.59
N GLU A 105 12.50 -8.46 15.38
CA GLU A 105 11.07 -8.33 15.58
C GLU A 105 10.32 -8.69 14.31
N LYS A 106 9.19 -9.39 14.49
CA LYS A 106 8.23 -9.57 13.42
C LYS A 106 7.55 -8.24 13.17
N GLY A 107 7.61 -7.75 11.93
CA GLY A 107 6.97 -6.49 11.57
C GLY A 107 5.49 -6.51 11.95
N ILE A 108 5.01 -5.44 12.58
CA ILE A 108 3.66 -5.33 13.15
C ILE A 108 2.58 -5.59 12.09
N ASN A 109 2.82 -5.15 10.86
CA ASN A 109 1.95 -5.46 9.72
C ASN A 109 1.79 -6.97 9.50
N GLN A 110 2.91 -7.72 9.46
CA GLN A 110 2.87 -9.15 9.25
C GLN A 110 2.16 -9.86 10.40
N ALA A 111 2.45 -9.47 11.65
CA ALA A 111 1.76 -10.00 12.82
C ALA A 111 0.25 -9.75 12.77
N SER A 112 -0.17 -8.54 12.37
CA SER A 112 -1.58 -8.15 12.25
C SER A 112 -2.31 -8.95 11.17
N VAL A 113 -1.69 -9.11 9.99
CA VAL A 113 -2.24 -9.90 8.89
C VAL A 113 -2.43 -11.36 9.32
N GLU A 114 -1.43 -11.97 9.95
CA GLU A 114 -1.53 -13.35 10.42
C GLU A 114 -2.63 -13.53 11.48
N GLN A 115 -2.72 -12.60 12.43
CA GLN A 115 -3.78 -12.62 13.45
C GLN A 115 -5.18 -12.55 12.81
N LEU A 116 -5.37 -11.67 11.82
CA LEU A 116 -6.63 -11.54 11.09
C LEU A 116 -7.00 -12.82 10.34
N LEU A 117 -6.01 -13.47 9.69
CA LEU A 117 -6.24 -14.71 8.94
C LEU A 117 -6.52 -15.91 9.87
N GLN A 118 -5.91 -15.95 11.06
CA GLN A 118 -6.16 -17.00 12.06
C GLN A 118 -7.56 -16.92 12.70
N GLY A 119 -8.17 -15.73 12.77
CA GLY A 119 -9.47 -15.52 13.42
C GLY A 119 -10.67 -16.26 12.80
N ARG A 120 -10.53 -16.80 11.58
CA ARG A 120 -11.50 -17.56 10.75
C ARG A 120 -12.88 -16.93 10.47
N ARG A 121 -13.46 -16.13 11.37
CA ARG A 121 -14.83 -15.59 11.26
C ARG A 121 -15.01 -14.56 10.16
N LEU A 122 -14.03 -13.67 10.00
CA LEU A 122 -14.04 -12.61 9.00
C LEU A 122 -12.98 -12.80 7.91
N ILE A 123 -12.49 -14.04 7.74
CA ILE A 123 -11.35 -14.34 6.86
C ILE A 123 -11.59 -13.90 5.41
N VAL A 124 -12.82 -14.05 4.89
CA VAL A 124 -13.15 -13.64 3.52
C VAL A 124 -13.04 -12.12 3.36
N LEU A 125 -13.54 -11.35 4.34
CA LEU A 125 -13.43 -9.89 4.33
C LEU A 125 -11.97 -9.45 4.53
N ALA A 126 -11.22 -10.12 5.40
CA ALA A 126 -9.81 -9.84 5.62
C ALA A 126 -8.99 -10.09 4.34
N VAL A 127 -9.19 -11.24 3.67
CA VAL A 127 -8.51 -11.56 2.41
C VAL A 127 -8.87 -10.55 1.33
N PHE A 128 -10.15 -10.22 1.16
CA PHE A 128 -10.58 -9.21 0.18
C PHE A 128 -9.97 -7.84 0.49
N SER A 129 -9.91 -7.46 1.76
CA SER A 129 -9.34 -6.19 2.19
C SER A 129 -7.84 -6.11 1.94
N ILE A 130 -7.08 -7.14 2.34
CA ILE A 130 -5.61 -7.15 2.25
C ILE A 130 -5.15 -7.36 0.80
N ALA A 131 -5.84 -8.21 0.04
CA ALA A 131 -5.46 -8.55 -1.32
C ALA A 131 -5.89 -7.48 -2.34
N LEU A 132 -7.04 -6.81 -2.14
CA LEU A 132 -7.66 -5.99 -3.17
C LEU A 132 -7.87 -4.54 -2.75
N THR A 133 -8.73 -4.27 -1.76
CA THR A 133 -9.12 -2.88 -1.47
C THR A 133 -8.00 -2.09 -0.81
N GLY A 134 -7.20 -2.71 0.05
CA GLY A 134 -5.96 -2.19 0.64
C GLY A 134 -5.02 -1.64 -0.43
N PRO A 135 -4.45 -2.52 -1.27
CA PRO A 135 -3.59 -2.12 -2.38
C PRO A 135 -4.19 -1.02 -3.26
N LEU A 136 -5.47 -1.12 -3.63
CA LEU A 136 -6.12 -0.12 -4.46
C LEU A 136 -6.13 1.26 -3.81
N VAL A 137 -6.59 1.36 -2.56
CA VAL A 137 -6.67 2.63 -1.81
C VAL A 137 -5.26 3.18 -1.60
N GLU A 138 -4.32 2.34 -1.18
CA GLU A 138 -2.94 2.72 -0.95
C GLU A 138 -2.28 3.29 -2.21
N GLU A 139 -2.44 2.65 -3.38
CA GLU A 139 -1.89 3.21 -4.62
C GLU A 139 -2.57 4.53 -5.00
N LEU A 140 -3.88 4.67 -4.80
CA LEU A 140 -4.59 5.93 -5.06
C LEU A 140 -4.13 7.05 -4.10
N VAL A 141 -3.81 6.74 -2.86
CA VAL A 141 -3.29 7.71 -1.87
C VAL A 141 -1.82 8.04 -2.16
N PHE A 142 -0.95 7.05 -2.14
CA PHE A 142 0.49 7.27 -2.14
C PHE A 142 1.04 7.59 -3.53
N ARG A 143 0.47 7.00 -4.60
CA ARG A 143 0.99 7.17 -5.96
C ARG A 143 0.17 8.22 -6.67
N LYS A 144 -1.13 7.97 -6.84
CA LYS A 144 -1.97 8.93 -7.56
C LYS A 144 -2.07 10.26 -6.83
N SER A 145 -2.32 10.27 -5.52
CA SER A 145 -2.55 11.52 -4.79
C SER A 145 -1.26 12.26 -4.45
N LEU A 146 -0.37 11.67 -3.66
CA LEU A 146 0.84 12.35 -3.18
C LEU A 146 1.81 12.73 -4.31
N ILE A 147 2.12 11.81 -5.24
CA ILE A 147 3.09 12.11 -6.31
C ILE A 147 2.56 13.20 -7.25
N ASP A 148 1.28 13.18 -7.62
CA ASP A 148 0.72 14.19 -8.54
C ASP A 148 0.65 15.59 -7.90
N MET A 149 0.33 15.68 -6.59
CA MET A 149 0.39 16.95 -5.85
C MET A 149 1.79 17.57 -5.90
N GLY A 150 2.80 16.70 -5.84
CA GLY A 150 4.22 17.00 -5.86
C GLY A 150 4.90 17.01 -7.22
N LYS A 151 4.16 17.04 -8.34
CA LYS A 151 4.73 16.84 -9.70
C LYS A 151 5.91 17.75 -10.07
N LYS A 152 6.01 18.95 -9.47
CA LYS A 152 7.14 19.89 -9.66
C LYS A 152 8.43 19.42 -8.97
N HIS A 153 8.33 18.60 -7.94
CA HIS A 153 9.42 18.05 -7.14
C HIS A 153 9.33 16.52 -7.11
N LEU A 154 9.20 15.90 -8.28
CA LEU A 154 8.87 14.47 -8.43
C LEU A 154 9.77 13.55 -7.61
N ARG A 155 11.10 13.77 -7.62
CA ARG A 155 12.06 12.95 -6.85
C ARG A 155 11.81 13.02 -5.34
N LEU A 156 11.56 14.23 -4.83
CA LEU A 156 11.26 14.45 -3.42
C LEU A 156 9.98 13.71 -3.03
N PHE A 157 8.93 13.80 -3.86
CA PHE A 157 7.65 13.17 -3.55
C PHE A 157 7.66 11.64 -3.69
N ILE A 158 8.52 11.07 -4.54
CA ILE A 158 8.76 9.62 -4.58
C ILE A 158 9.36 9.13 -3.25
N ILE A 159 10.33 9.87 -2.70
CA ILE A 159 10.95 9.55 -1.42
C ILE A 159 9.96 9.77 -0.27
N LEU A 160 9.27 10.91 -0.26
CA LEU A 160 8.31 11.27 0.79
C LEU A 160 7.18 10.25 0.89
N GLN A 161 6.54 9.88 -0.23
CA GLN A 161 5.47 8.87 -0.18
C GLN A 161 5.98 7.51 0.29
N ALA A 162 7.23 7.14 -0.03
CA ALA A 162 7.80 5.87 0.39
C ALA A 162 8.05 5.84 1.90
N LEU A 163 8.58 6.94 2.46
CA LEU A 163 8.77 7.11 3.90
C LEU A 163 7.44 7.12 4.64
N LEU A 164 6.44 7.83 4.13
CA LEU A 164 5.09 7.85 4.72
C LEU A 164 4.45 6.46 4.66
N PHE A 165 4.57 5.76 3.53
CA PHE A 165 4.05 4.40 3.39
C PHE A 165 4.71 3.44 4.39
N ALA A 166 6.04 3.48 4.55
CA ALA A 166 6.71 2.67 5.56
C ALA A 166 6.29 3.07 6.99
N GLY A 167 6.17 4.36 7.25
CA GLY A 167 5.79 4.91 8.56
C GLY A 167 4.41 4.47 9.02
N ILE A 168 3.42 4.36 8.12
CA ILE A 168 2.08 3.86 8.51
C ILE A 168 2.06 2.37 8.88
N HIS A 169 3.14 1.63 8.62
CA HIS A 169 3.30 0.22 9.02
C HIS A 169 4.05 0.07 10.36
N MET A 170 4.43 1.18 10.98
CA MET A 170 5.03 1.24 12.31
C MET A 170 3.97 1.62 13.35
N HIS A 171 4.09 1.09 14.55
CA HIS A 171 3.31 1.50 15.72
C HIS A 171 3.97 2.66 16.47
N ALA A 172 5.30 2.66 16.54
CA ALA A 172 6.08 3.73 17.17
C ALA A 172 7.32 4.08 16.33
N LEU A 173 7.81 5.31 16.49
CA LEU A 173 9.04 5.79 15.85
C LEU A 173 10.28 5.22 16.56
N GLN A 174 10.44 3.90 16.49
CA GLN A 174 11.56 3.15 17.05
C GLN A 174 12.48 2.65 15.94
N VAL A 175 13.77 2.48 16.26
CA VAL A 175 14.78 2.02 15.30
C VAL A 175 14.51 0.58 14.87
N SER A 176 14.14 -0.31 15.80
CA SER A 176 13.76 -1.71 15.50
C SER A 176 12.58 -1.76 14.53
N GLU A 177 11.53 -1.00 14.82
CA GLU A 177 10.34 -0.91 13.96
C GLU A 177 10.69 -0.33 12.58
N PHE A 178 11.52 0.71 12.51
CA PHE A 178 11.96 1.28 11.23
C PHE A 178 12.72 0.24 10.39
N ILE A 179 13.63 -0.52 11.01
CA ILE A 179 14.34 -1.62 10.34
C ILE A 179 13.35 -2.68 9.85
N SER A 180 12.33 -3.01 10.64
CA SER A 180 11.29 -3.98 10.29
C SER A 180 10.46 -3.58 9.06
N VAL A 181 10.35 -2.28 8.76
CA VAL A 181 9.56 -1.75 7.62
C VAL A 181 10.40 -1.39 6.40
N ILE A 182 11.70 -1.72 6.38
CA ILE A 182 12.56 -1.55 5.20
C ILE A 182 11.99 -2.25 3.94
N PRO A 183 11.46 -3.48 4.03
CA PRO A 183 10.77 -4.12 2.89
C PRO A 183 9.63 -3.26 2.30
N GLN A 184 8.81 -2.66 3.15
CA GLN A 184 7.71 -1.76 2.78
C GLN A 184 8.25 -0.46 2.18
N LEU A 185 9.32 0.12 2.74
CA LEU A 185 9.97 1.32 2.23
C LEU A 185 10.49 1.12 0.80
N ILE A 186 11.22 0.02 0.56
CA ILE A 186 11.80 -0.30 -0.75
C ILE A 186 10.71 -0.63 -1.77
N THR A 187 9.69 -1.39 -1.37
CA THR A 187 8.51 -1.68 -2.20
C THR A 187 7.81 -0.38 -2.60
N ALA A 188 7.56 0.50 -1.62
CA ALA A 188 6.87 1.77 -1.85
C ALA A 188 7.66 2.73 -2.74
N PHE A 189 8.98 2.79 -2.56
CA PHE A 189 9.88 3.54 -3.44
C PHE A 189 9.81 3.00 -4.87
N THR A 190 9.85 1.67 -5.04
CA THR A 190 9.80 1.01 -6.34
C THR A 190 8.48 1.30 -7.07
N PHE A 191 7.34 1.18 -6.39
CA PHE A 191 6.03 1.58 -6.94
C PHE A 191 5.97 3.06 -7.30
N GLY A 192 6.55 3.93 -6.48
CA GLY A 192 6.68 5.35 -6.78
C GLY A 192 7.44 5.62 -8.07
N VAL A 193 8.57 4.93 -8.30
CA VAL A 193 9.35 5.04 -9.54
C VAL A 193 8.58 4.47 -10.74
N ILE A 194 7.94 3.31 -10.60
CA ILE A 194 7.12 2.69 -11.65
C ILE A 194 6.01 3.65 -12.09
N TYR A 195 5.25 4.20 -11.14
CA TYR A 195 4.19 5.17 -11.42
C TYR A 195 4.75 6.44 -12.06
N ALA A 196 5.83 6.99 -11.50
CA ALA A 196 6.42 8.23 -11.98
C ALA A 196 6.92 8.14 -13.43
N LYS A 197 7.44 6.98 -13.84
CA LYS A 197 7.92 6.71 -15.21
C LYS A 197 6.81 6.34 -16.17
N SER A 198 5.88 5.49 -15.75
CA SER A 198 4.81 4.97 -16.62
C SER A 198 3.63 5.92 -16.78
N LYS A 199 3.39 6.80 -15.79
CA LYS A 199 2.19 7.64 -15.66
C LYS A 199 0.89 6.84 -15.72
N GLN A 200 0.92 5.59 -15.29
CA GLN A 200 -0.23 4.69 -15.29
C GLN A 200 -0.37 4.05 -13.91
N ILE A 201 -1.51 4.30 -13.25
CA ILE A 201 -1.75 3.83 -11.88
C ILE A 201 -2.04 2.32 -11.85
N LEU A 202 -2.44 1.74 -12.98
CA LEU A 202 -2.79 0.33 -13.07
C LEU A 202 -1.59 -0.60 -12.84
N TYR A 203 -0.38 -0.22 -13.24
CA TYR A 203 0.81 -1.06 -13.01
C TYR A 203 1.11 -1.28 -11.53
N PRO A 204 1.31 -0.25 -10.69
CA PRO A 204 1.54 -0.48 -9.27
C PRO A 204 0.33 -1.16 -8.60
N ILE A 205 -0.92 -0.84 -8.98
CA ILE A 205 -2.12 -1.53 -8.43
C ILE A 205 -2.05 -3.04 -8.67
N ILE A 206 -1.85 -3.48 -9.92
CA ILE A 206 -1.86 -4.91 -10.26
C ILE A 206 -0.70 -5.62 -9.56
N VAL A 207 0.50 -5.02 -9.56
CA VAL A 207 1.66 -5.65 -8.91
C VAL A 207 1.45 -5.73 -7.40
N HIS A 208 0.91 -4.69 -6.77
CA HIS A 208 0.64 -4.72 -5.33
C HIS A 208 -0.40 -5.80 -4.97
N ILE A 209 -1.52 -5.87 -5.69
CA ILE A 209 -2.53 -6.93 -5.53
C ILE A 209 -1.90 -8.31 -5.70
N LEU A 210 -1.06 -8.49 -6.72
CA LEU A 210 -0.37 -9.77 -6.97
C LEU A 210 0.49 -10.19 -5.77
N PHE A 211 1.34 -9.29 -5.26
CA PHE A 211 2.23 -9.61 -4.14
C PHE A 211 1.46 -9.87 -2.85
N ASN A 212 0.43 -9.09 -2.54
CA ASN A 212 -0.39 -9.34 -1.33
C ASN A 212 -1.19 -10.64 -1.46
N THR A 213 -1.73 -10.93 -2.65
CA THR A 213 -2.43 -12.21 -2.90
C THR A 213 -1.50 -13.40 -2.72
N LEU A 214 -0.28 -13.33 -3.28
CA LEU A 214 0.72 -14.39 -3.10
C LEU A 214 1.11 -14.55 -1.62
N ALA A 215 1.33 -13.45 -0.91
CA ALA A 215 1.65 -13.49 0.53
C ALA A 215 0.54 -14.17 1.34
N ILE A 216 -0.73 -13.85 1.06
CA ILE A 216 -1.87 -14.50 1.71
C ILE A 216 -1.90 -16.00 1.38
N ILE A 217 -1.71 -16.39 0.11
CA ILE A 217 -1.69 -17.81 -0.29
C ILE A 217 -0.61 -18.56 0.50
N PHE A 218 0.61 -18.01 0.59
CA PHE A 218 1.70 -18.62 1.37
C PHE A 218 1.41 -18.69 2.88
N LEU A 219 0.62 -17.78 3.43
CA LEU A 219 0.23 -17.81 4.84
C LEU A 219 -0.90 -18.82 5.14
N LEU A 220 -1.65 -19.26 4.13
CA LEU A 220 -2.81 -20.14 4.29
C LEU A 220 -2.52 -21.61 3.96
N ILE A 221 -1.36 -21.93 3.36
CA ILE A 221 -0.91 -23.29 3.06
C ILE A 221 0.09 -23.78 4.10
#